data_AF-A0A098SFP8-F1
#
_entry.id   AF-A0A098SFP8-F1
#
_cell.length_a   1.000
_cell.length_b   1.000
_cell.length_c   1.000
_cell.angle_alpha   90.00
_cell.angle_beta   90.00
_cell.angle_gamma   90.00
#
_symmetry.space_group_name_H-M   'P 1'
#
loop_
_entity.id
_entity.type
_entity.pdbx_description
1 polymer ?
#
loop_
_entity_poly.entity_id
_entity_poly.type
_entity_poly.pdbx_seq_one_letter_code
_entity_poly.pdbx_strand_id
1 'polypeptide(L)'
;MGKGVNMNLSKSGASMSFGGPGLSMNYGKNGLYLNTGIPGTGLSHRQKIGTRGRTYRDDSESITKVDTKISIEVKLDDNNSPQIYWNRNQNLPNGVRAKKGEIIRNSEVLYEIKRNPVYKELLKEAANEKAEEINLRTKILTEIFRKSPKIITTEELTDKLNDIQSPNYLNKVEGLKEPTVEESRRDLELEAKNKIKSLLFWRNKRNREKFVESRLEEYHGERVKRWKDNLAEAQMNLQSIIERIELSLKGDTQFISESFKKFLEDTELPVDFYVDYDFSSVERTMRVDLDLPEIEDLPTQKAILTSTSKLSVRNKTQKQLKEEYARCAIGLGFYLACNIFNLSPSIEVIDLSGYTQRISKKTGNEEDQYVYSIRFDRETIAKINMDMIEPTEAIKNFHHRIDLTKTYQLREIEPLF
;
A
#
# COMPACT_ATOMS: atom_id res chain seq x y z
N MET A 1 -8.71 12.14 -2.27
CA MET A 1 -8.73 10.97 -3.18
C MET A 1 -9.87 10.05 -2.72
N GLY A 2 -10.65 9.50 -3.67
CA GLY A 2 -11.90 8.79 -3.39
C GLY A 2 -11.70 7.44 -2.69
N LYS A 3 -12.72 6.99 -1.95
CA LYS A 3 -12.79 5.66 -1.34
C LYS A 3 -12.52 4.59 -2.42
N GLY A 4 -11.53 3.73 -2.20
CA GLY A 4 -11.30 2.52 -3.02
C GLY A 4 -10.12 2.54 -3.99
N VAL A 5 -9.25 3.57 -3.97
CA VAL A 5 -7.98 3.58 -4.74
C VAL A 5 -6.82 4.02 -3.85
N ASN A 6 -5.84 3.14 -3.63
CA ASN A 6 -4.62 3.42 -2.87
C ASN A 6 -3.40 3.33 -3.80
N MET A 7 -2.44 4.23 -3.67
CA MET A 7 -1.15 4.14 -4.37
C MET A 7 -0.07 3.65 -3.39
N ASN A 8 0.67 2.61 -3.77
CA ASN A 8 1.76 2.04 -2.99
C ASN A 8 3.09 2.20 -3.74
N LEU A 9 4.12 2.71 -3.07
CA LEU A 9 5.47 2.92 -3.61
C LEU A 9 6.45 2.00 -2.88
N SER A 10 7.27 1.25 -3.63
CA SER A 10 8.32 0.38 -3.11
C SER A 10 9.65 0.59 -3.86
N LYS A 11 10.74 -0.07 -3.40
CA LYS A 11 12.06 -0.05 -4.06
C LYS A 11 11.98 -0.43 -5.56
N SER A 12 10.93 -1.12 -6.00
CA SER A 12 10.75 -1.61 -7.39
C SER A 12 9.83 -0.76 -8.28
N GLY A 13 9.08 0.21 -7.72
CA GLY A 13 8.23 1.15 -8.45
C GLY A 13 6.91 1.52 -7.75
N ALA A 14 6.09 2.33 -8.43
CA ALA A 14 4.73 2.67 -8.00
C ALA A 14 3.72 1.59 -8.43
N SER A 15 2.73 1.32 -7.59
CA SER A 15 1.61 0.43 -7.84
C SER A 15 0.30 1.07 -7.39
N MET A 16 -0.80 0.72 -8.05
CA MET A 16 -2.15 1.18 -7.75
C MET A 16 -3.00 0.00 -7.29
N SER A 17 -3.60 0.13 -6.12
CA SER A 17 -4.56 -0.80 -5.53
C SER A 17 -5.98 -0.28 -5.76
N PHE A 18 -6.82 -1.07 -6.41
CA PHE A 18 -8.24 -0.78 -6.65
C PHE A 18 -9.10 -1.78 -5.88
N GLY A 19 -9.94 -1.33 -4.95
CA GLY A 19 -10.90 -2.20 -4.28
C GLY A 19 -11.15 -1.87 -2.81
N GLY A 20 -12.17 -2.53 -2.27
CA GLY A 20 -12.61 -2.35 -0.89
C GLY A 20 -11.86 -3.26 0.09
N PRO A 21 -12.14 -3.11 1.39
CA PRO A 21 -11.63 -4.02 2.39
C PRO A 21 -11.98 -5.48 2.00
N GLY A 22 -10.96 -6.30 1.74
CA GLY A 22 -11.08 -7.75 1.60
C GLY A 22 -11.17 -8.30 0.17
N LEU A 23 -11.28 -7.40 -0.80
CA LEU A 23 -11.14 -7.73 -2.21
C LEU A 23 -10.53 -6.50 -2.90
N SER A 24 -9.24 -6.59 -3.23
CA SER A 24 -8.51 -5.51 -3.88
C SER A 24 -7.64 -6.02 -5.02
N MET A 25 -7.46 -5.21 -6.05
CA MET A 25 -6.66 -5.52 -7.22
C MET A 25 -5.44 -4.58 -7.24
N ASN A 26 -4.23 -5.12 -7.13
CA ASN A 26 -2.99 -4.35 -7.22
C ASN A 26 -2.43 -4.41 -8.64
N TYR A 27 -2.28 -3.26 -9.26
CA TYR A 27 -1.64 -3.06 -10.56
C TYR A 27 -0.26 -2.43 -10.39
N GLY A 28 0.80 -3.09 -10.86
CA GLY A 28 2.16 -2.57 -10.77
C GLY A 28 3.10 -3.12 -11.85
N LYS A 29 4.39 -2.71 -11.79
CA LYS A 29 5.44 -3.06 -12.75
C LYS A 29 5.60 -4.57 -13.01
N ASN A 30 5.21 -5.41 -12.06
CA ASN A 30 5.33 -6.88 -12.10
C ASN A 30 4.03 -7.62 -12.51
N GLY A 31 2.94 -6.89 -12.79
CA GLY A 31 1.66 -7.44 -13.24
C GLY A 31 0.46 -6.98 -12.42
N LEU A 32 -0.71 -7.55 -12.75
CA LEU A 32 -1.95 -7.39 -11.98
C LEU A 32 -2.06 -8.52 -10.96
N TYR A 33 -2.42 -8.17 -9.73
CA TYR A 33 -2.59 -9.10 -8.62
C TYR A 33 -3.99 -8.92 -8.04
N LEU A 34 -4.71 -10.01 -7.80
CA LEU A 34 -5.95 -10.03 -7.05
C LEU A 34 -5.62 -10.43 -5.61
N ASN A 35 -5.93 -9.55 -4.67
CA ASN A 35 -5.86 -9.83 -3.25
C ASN A 35 -7.28 -10.08 -2.73
N THR A 36 -7.56 -11.30 -2.32
CA THR A 36 -8.72 -11.63 -1.49
C THR A 36 -8.24 -11.65 -0.05
N GLY A 37 -9.06 -11.23 0.90
CA GLY A 37 -8.67 -11.28 2.31
C GLY A 37 -9.78 -10.82 3.21
N ILE A 38 -9.63 -11.02 4.51
CA ILE A 38 -10.59 -10.50 5.47
C ILE A 38 -9.97 -9.22 6.07
N PRO A 39 -10.65 -8.07 5.94
CA PRO A 39 -10.14 -6.80 6.44
C PRO A 39 -9.81 -6.84 7.91
N GLY A 40 -8.61 -6.36 8.24
CA GLY A 40 -8.10 -6.24 9.59
C GLY A 40 -7.70 -7.56 10.25
N THR A 41 -7.88 -8.72 9.61
CA THR A 41 -7.52 -10.02 10.22
C THR A 41 -6.13 -10.50 9.80
N GLY A 42 -5.42 -9.77 8.93
CA GLY A 42 -4.17 -10.26 8.33
C GLY A 42 -4.34 -11.47 7.39
N LEU A 43 -5.52 -12.09 7.34
CA LEU A 43 -5.79 -13.27 6.52
C LEU A 43 -6.06 -12.85 5.07
N SER A 44 -5.05 -12.96 4.21
CA SER A 44 -5.17 -12.64 2.79
C SER A 44 -4.62 -13.73 1.87
N HIS A 45 -5.03 -13.68 0.60
CA HIS A 45 -4.61 -14.54 -0.48
C HIS A 45 -4.40 -13.69 -1.72
N ARG A 46 -3.20 -13.79 -2.31
CA ARG A 46 -2.77 -12.99 -3.43
C ARG A 46 -2.57 -13.88 -4.66
N GLN A 47 -3.26 -13.61 -5.74
CA GLN A 47 -3.18 -14.35 -6.99
C GLN A 47 -2.75 -13.44 -8.14
N LYS A 48 -1.74 -13.85 -8.91
CA LYS A 48 -1.25 -13.09 -10.07
C LYS A 48 -2.15 -13.33 -11.29
N ILE A 49 -2.66 -12.25 -11.89
CA ILE A 49 -3.54 -12.28 -13.08
C ILE A 49 -2.77 -11.76 -14.30
N GLY A 50 -2.15 -12.69 -15.05
CA GLY A 50 -1.68 -12.47 -16.43
C GLY A 50 -0.46 -11.53 -16.64
N THR A 51 0.20 -11.69 -17.78
CA THR A 51 1.37 -10.87 -18.21
C THR A 51 1.21 -10.53 -19.69
N ARG A 52 1.10 -9.24 -20.05
CA ARG A 52 1.48 -8.70 -21.37
C ARG A 52 1.29 -7.19 -21.48
N GLY A 53 2.29 -6.54 -22.10
CA GLY A 53 2.13 -5.37 -22.97
C GLY A 53 2.16 -4.00 -22.29
N ARG A 54 3.36 -3.40 -22.23
CA ARG A 54 3.54 -1.97 -21.95
C ARG A 54 2.89 -1.12 -23.04
N THR A 55 1.94 -0.27 -22.68
CA THR A 55 1.65 0.99 -23.38
C THR A 55 1.62 2.09 -22.33
N TYR A 56 2.64 2.94 -22.38
CA TYR A 56 2.78 4.13 -21.55
C TYR A 56 1.77 5.17 -22.05
N ARG A 57 0.75 5.46 -21.24
CA ARG A 57 -0.15 6.60 -21.40
C ARG A 57 0.06 7.49 -20.19
N ASP A 58 0.53 8.69 -20.46
CA ASP A 58 0.89 9.73 -19.51
C ASP A 58 -0.33 10.65 -19.35
N ASP A 59 -0.87 10.75 -18.14
CA ASP A 59 -1.90 11.74 -17.77
C ASP A 59 -1.73 12.12 -16.28
N SER A 60 -1.28 13.36 -16.05
CA SER A 60 -1.78 14.19 -14.95
C SER A 60 -1.52 15.66 -15.30
N GLU A 61 -2.59 16.34 -15.74
CA GLU A 61 -2.62 17.80 -15.90
C GLU A 61 -2.86 18.45 -14.53
N SER A 62 -1.92 19.28 -14.07
CA SER A 62 -2.18 20.31 -13.07
C SER A 62 -2.37 21.66 -13.78
N ILE A 63 -3.56 22.22 -13.62
CA ILE A 63 -3.98 23.48 -14.23
C ILE A 63 -3.66 24.62 -13.25
N THR A 64 -2.89 25.61 -13.70
CA THR A 64 -2.93 26.97 -13.14
C THR A 64 -2.90 27.99 -14.28
N LYS A 65 -4.05 28.66 -14.46
CA LYS A 65 -4.20 29.83 -15.33
C LYS A 65 -3.42 31.00 -14.71
N VAL A 66 -2.33 31.41 -15.35
CA VAL A 66 -1.74 32.73 -15.15
C VAL A 66 -1.80 33.46 -16.48
N ASP A 67 -2.30 34.70 -16.44
CA ASP A 67 -2.43 35.61 -17.57
C ASP A 67 -1.06 36.17 -17.99
N THR A 68 -0.20 35.26 -18.44
CA THR A 68 1.01 35.57 -19.21
C THR A 68 1.07 34.56 -20.35
N LYS A 69 1.47 34.99 -21.55
CA LYS A 69 1.52 34.16 -22.77
C LYS A 69 2.47 32.93 -22.68
N ILE A 70 3.01 32.60 -21.51
CA ILE A 70 4.09 31.63 -21.28
C ILE A 70 3.71 30.70 -20.11
N SER A 71 3.48 29.42 -20.40
CA SER A 71 3.28 28.38 -19.39
C SER A 71 4.56 27.59 -19.17
N ILE A 72 5.03 27.53 -17.94
CA ILE A 72 6.32 26.93 -17.57
C ILE A 72 6.15 25.87 -16.47
N GLU A 73 7.14 24.99 -16.36
CA GLU A 73 7.31 24.02 -15.28
C GLU A 73 8.76 24.15 -14.77
N VAL A 74 8.97 24.10 -13.46
CA VAL A 74 10.32 24.18 -12.86
C VAL A 74 10.64 22.82 -12.24
N LYS A 75 11.79 22.24 -12.57
CA LYS A 75 12.31 21.02 -11.92
C LYS A 75 13.74 21.24 -11.47
N LEU A 76 14.19 20.52 -10.45
CA LEU A 76 15.59 20.50 -10.06
C LEU A 76 16.32 19.37 -10.80
N ASP A 77 17.50 19.67 -11.33
CA ASP A 77 18.39 18.65 -11.91
C ASP A 77 19.15 17.87 -10.83
N ASP A 78 20.04 16.96 -11.24
CA ASP A 78 20.85 16.13 -10.34
C ASP A 78 21.78 16.96 -9.42
N ASN A 79 22.09 18.20 -9.82
CA ASN A 79 22.87 19.15 -9.03
C ASN A 79 21.97 20.06 -8.17
N ASN A 80 20.69 19.74 -8.05
CA ASN A 80 19.65 20.54 -7.37
C ASN A 80 19.51 21.96 -7.93
N SER A 81 19.88 22.16 -9.20
CA SER A 81 19.77 23.45 -9.87
C SER A 81 18.45 23.54 -10.65
N PRO A 82 17.74 24.69 -10.58
CA PRO A 82 16.45 24.82 -11.23
C PRO A 82 16.57 24.91 -12.75
N GLN A 83 15.87 24.00 -13.41
CA GLN A 83 15.68 23.94 -14.86
C GLN A 83 14.22 24.32 -15.16
N ILE A 84 14.04 25.20 -16.15
CA ILE A 84 12.71 25.70 -16.54
C ILE A 84 12.33 25.03 -17.86
N TYR A 85 11.17 24.41 -17.90
CA TYR A 85 10.62 23.68 -19.04
C TYR A 85 9.37 24.36 -19.58
N TRP A 86 9.12 24.21 -20.87
CA TRP A 86 7.82 24.57 -21.45
C TRP A 86 6.75 23.57 -21.02
N ASN A 87 5.64 24.07 -20.47
CA ASN A 87 4.52 23.22 -20.04
C ASN A 87 3.54 22.88 -21.19
N ARG A 88 3.61 23.61 -22.31
CA ARG A 88 2.80 23.32 -23.50
C ARG A 88 3.54 23.66 -24.80
N ASN A 89 3.04 23.11 -25.90
CA ASN A 89 3.48 23.52 -27.22
C ASN A 89 2.98 24.94 -27.50
N GLN A 90 3.87 25.89 -27.80
CA GLN A 90 3.48 27.26 -28.11
C GLN A 90 4.43 27.94 -29.09
N ASN A 91 3.90 28.86 -29.89
CA ASN A 91 4.68 29.68 -30.80
C ASN A 91 5.05 30.99 -30.09
N LEU A 92 6.35 31.27 -30.01
CA LEU A 92 6.87 32.51 -29.45
C LEU A 92 6.83 33.64 -30.49
N PRO A 93 6.84 34.92 -30.05
CA PRO A 93 6.77 36.09 -30.95
C PRO A 93 7.83 36.14 -32.06
N ASN A 94 8.93 35.39 -31.93
CA ASN A 94 10.06 35.36 -32.87
C ASN A 94 10.05 34.12 -33.80
N GLY A 95 8.91 33.43 -33.95
CA GLY A 95 8.80 32.23 -34.81
C GLY A 95 9.42 30.95 -34.22
N VAL A 96 9.91 31.01 -32.97
CA VAL A 96 10.44 29.84 -32.25
C VAL A 96 9.28 28.97 -31.76
N ARG A 97 9.31 27.68 -32.13
CA ARG A 97 8.32 26.69 -31.69
C ARG A 97 8.81 26.04 -30.40
N ALA A 98 8.19 26.38 -29.28
CA ALA A 98 8.41 25.71 -28.00
C ALA A 98 7.64 24.39 -27.97
N LYS A 99 8.31 23.29 -27.59
CA LYS A 99 7.65 22.00 -27.34
C LYS A 99 7.56 21.72 -25.84
N LYS A 100 6.46 21.11 -25.41
CA LYS A 100 6.27 20.63 -24.04
C LYS A 100 7.46 19.74 -23.63
N GLY A 101 8.02 19.99 -22.45
CA GLY A 101 9.16 19.24 -21.91
C GLY A 101 10.54 19.67 -22.43
N GLU A 102 10.65 20.68 -23.29
CA GLU A 102 11.95 21.26 -23.66
C GLU A 102 12.40 22.33 -22.65
N ILE A 103 13.70 22.35 -22.33
CA ILE A 103 14.33 23.34 -21.45
C ILE A 103 14.37 24.71 -22.13
N ILE A 104 13.95 25.75 -21.41
CA ILE A 104 14.04 27.14 -21.83
C ILE A 104 15.50 27.62 -21.69
N ARG A 105 16.18 27.83 -22.82
CA ARG A 105 17.58 28.32 -22.85
C ARG A 105 17.74 29.78 -23.26
N ASN A 106 16.70 30.39 -23.81
CA ASN A 106 16.74 31.78 -24.27
C ASN A 106 16.91 32.74 -23.08
N SER A 107 17.96 33.56 -23.09
CA SER A 107 18.35 34.44 -21.99
C SER A 107 17.34 35.55 -21.68
N GLU A 108 16.68 36.12 -22.69
CA GLU A 108 15.67 37.17 -22.52
C GLU A 108 14.40 36.60 -21.89
N VAL A 109 13.94 35.46 -22.40
CA VAL A 109 12.77 34.75 -21.85
C VAL A 109 13.02 34.30 -20.41
N LEU A 110 14.23 33.79 -20.12
CA LEU A 110 14.62 33.42 -18.76
C LEU A 110 14.64 34.62 -17.80
N TYR A 111 15.03 35.80 -18.28
CA TYR A 111 15.04 37.02 -17.47
C TYR A 111 13.63 37.47 -17.10
N GLU A 112 12.69 37.46 -18.04
CA GLU A 112 11.28 37.79 -17.78
C GLU A 112 10.62 36.81 -16.81
N ILE A 113 10.86 35.51 -17.00
CA ILE A 113 10.34 34.45 -16.11
C ILE A 113 10.87 34.64 -14.69
N LYS A 114 12.18 34.85 -14.50
CA LYS A 114 12.79 34.95 -13.17
C LYS A 114 12.34 36.19 -12.37
N ARG A 115 11.83 37.23 -13.05
CA ARG A 115 11.26 38.43 -12.42
C ARG A 115 9.81 38.24 -11.98
N ASN A 116 9.10 37.27 -12.56
CA ASN A 116 7.71 37.01 -12.21
C ASN A 116 7.59 36.39 -10.80
N PRO A 117 6.73 36.91 -9.91
CA PRO A 117 6.49 36.32 -8.59
C PRO A 117 6.12 34.83 -8.64
N VAL A 118 5.37 34.41 -9.67
CA VAL A 118 4.94 33.02 -9.88
C VAL A 118 6.14 32.07 -10.03
N TYR A 119 7.25 32.53 -10.64
CA TYR A 119 8.46 31.70 -10.73
C TYR A 119 9.03 31.35 -9.36
N LYS A 120 8.94 32.27 -8.38
CA LYS A 120 9.41 31.97 -7.01
C LYS A 120 8.53 30.92 -6.32
N GLU A 121 7.23 30.93 -6.57
CA GLU A 121 6.30 29.91 -6.07
C GLU A 121 6.59 28.55 -6.69
N LEU A 122 6.70 28.48 -8.03
CA LEU A 122 7.04 27.25 -8.75
C LEU A 122 8.41 26.68 -8.34
N LEU A 123 9.40 27.56 -8.12
CA LEU A 123 10.71 27.15 -7.61
C LEU A 123 10.60 26.54 -6.20
N LYS A 124 9.78 27.13 -5.33
CA LYS A 124 9.53 26.64 -3.98
C LYS A 124 8.81 25.29 -4.00
N GLU A 125 7.81 25.13 -4.87
CA GLU A 125 7.10 23.86 -5.07
C GLU A 125 8.05 22.75 -5.54
N ALA A 126 8.85 23.02 -6.58
CA ALA A 126 9.84 22.06 -7.08
C ALA A 126 10.89 21.67 -6.03
N ALA A 127 11.34 22.64 -5.21
CA ALA A 127 12.25 22.37 -4.11
C ALA A 127 11.59 21.58 -2.96
N ASN A 128 10.31 21.83 -2.67
CA ASN A 128 9.54 21.05 -1.70
C ASN A 128 9.39 19.60 -2.17
N GLU A 129 8.97 19.38 -3.42
CA GLU A 129 8.77 18.04 -3.99
C GLU A 129 10.06 17.23 -3.94
N LYS A 130 11.19 17.83 -4.34
CA LYS A 130 12.50 17.16 -4.27
C LYS A 130 12.95 16.91 -2.83
N ALA A 131 12.65 17.81 -1.89
CA ALA A 131 12.94 17.60 -0.48
C ALA A 131 12.12 16.45 0.10
N GLU A 132 10.84 16.37 -0.25
CA GLU A 132 9.95 15.27 0.13
C GLU A 132 10.45 13.95 -0.45
N GLU A 133 10.83 13.90 -1.72
CA GLU A 133 11.41 12.70 -2.36
C GLU A 133 12.64 12.19 -1.60
N ILE A 134 13.59 13.08 -1.28
CA ILE A 134 14.83 12.73 -0.55
C ILE A 134 14.52 12.23 0.87
N ASN A 135 13.57 12.87 1.55
CA ASN A 135 13.23 12.53 2.93
C ASN A 135 12.23 11.36 3.01
N LEU A 136 11.56 10.99 1.93
CA LEU A 136 10.49 10.00 1.88
C LEU A 136 10.96 8.65 2.42
N ARG A 137 12.14 8.17 2.00
CA ARG A 137 12.67 6.89 2.50
C ARG A 137 12.85 6.91 4.01
N THR A 138 13.37 8.00 4.59
CA THR A 138 13.49 8.15 6.05
C THR A 138 12.12 8.06 6.71
N LYS A 139 11.14 8.81 6.18
CA LYS A 139 9.78 8.85 6.71
C LYS A 139 9.11 7.47 6.70
N ILE A 140 9.21 6.73 5.60
CA ILE A 140 8.59 5.40 5.51
C ILE A 140 9.19 4.45 6.56
N LEU A 141 10.50 4.50 6.77
CA LEU A 141 11.20 3.67 7.76
C LEU A 141 10.79 4.04 9.19
N THR A 142 10.82 5.33 9.52
CA THR A 142 10.51 5.82 10.86
C THR A 142 9.03 5.80 11.21
N GLU A 143 8.15 5.63 10.22
CA GLU A 143 6.69 5.56 10.40
C GLU A 143 6.12 4.17 10.07
N ILE A 144 6.95 3.12 10.04
CA ILE A 144 6.52 1.75 9.70
C ILE A 144 5.34 1.26 10.56
N PHE A 145 5.31 1.61 11.84
CA PHE A 145 4.23 1.30 12.78
C PHE A 145 2.87 1.90 12.39
N ARG A 146 2.82 2.93 11.53
CA ARG A 146 1.55 3.46 11.01
C ARG A 146 0.88 2.53 10.00
N LYS A 147 1.62 1.55 9.47
CA LYS A 147 1.06 0.48 8.63
C LYS A 147 0.39 -0.61 9.47
N SER A 148 0.46 -0.54 10.81
CA SER A 148 -0.16 -1.51 11.70
C SER A 148 -1.68 -1.56 11.51
N PRO A 149 -2.27 -2.76 11.33
CA PRO A 149 -3.71 -2.90 11.33
C PRO A 149 -4.29 -2.64 12.72
N LYS A 150 -5.55 -2.19 12.77
CA LYS A 150 -6.33 -2.22 14.01
C LYS A 150 -6.48 -3.67 14.48
N ILE A 151 -6.37 -3.89 15.78
CA ILE A 151 -6.60 -5.21 16.39
C ILE A 151 -8.07 -5.57 16.26
N ILE A 152 -8.35 -6.75 15.72
CA ILE A 152 -9.71 -7.30 15.64
C ILE A 152 -10.07 -8.03 16.92
N THR A 153 -11.30 -7.81 17.37
CA THR A 153 -11.86 -8.51 18.51
C THR A 153 -12.49 -9.84 18.10
N THR A 154 -12.59 -10.76 19.06
CA THR A 154 -13.30 -12.03 18.87
C THR A 154 -14.75 -11.81 18.44
N GLU A 155 -15.42 -10.79 18.98
CA GLU A 155 -16.79 -10.40 18.63
C GLU A 155 -16.88 -9.95 17.17
N GLU A 156 -16.02 -9.02 16.73
CA GLU A 156 -15.98 -8.54 15.35
C GLU A 156 -15.73 -9.69 14.36
N LEU A 157 -14.92 -10.69 14.73
CA LEU A 157 -14.65 -11.87 13.91
C LEU A 157 -15.85 -12.84 13.86
N THR A 158 -16.53 -13.01 15.00
CA THR A 158 -17.73 -13.87 15.12
C THR A 158 -18.91 -13.27 14.37
N ASP A 159 -19.11 -11.96 14.46
CA ASP A 159 -20.16 -11.27 13.70
C ASP A 159 -19.95 -11.40 12.19
N LYS A 160 -18.70 -11.31 11.73
CA LYS A 160 -18.35 -11.57 10.33
C LYS A 160 -18.67 -13.01 9.93
N LEU A 161 -18.33 -13.99 10.77
CA LEU A 161 -18.65 -15.39 10.52
C LEU A 161 -20.15 -15.61 10.36
N ASN A 162 -20.94 -15.04 11.28
CA ASN A 162 -22.40 -15.13 11.27
C ASN A 162 -23.02 -14.46 10.02
N ASP A 163 -22.49 -13.31 9.60
CA ASP A 163 -22.97 -12.62 8.37
C ASP A 163 -22.68 -13.46 7.12
N ILE A 164 -21.47 -14.01 7.00
CA ILE A 164 -21.04 -14.83 5.85
C ILE A 164 -21.84 -16.14 5.78
N GLN A 165 -22.18 -16.73 6.92
CA GLN A 165 -23.01 -17.94 7.01
C GLN A 165 -24.50 -17.68 6.75
N SER A 166 -24.94 -16.42 6.62
CA SER A 166 -26.33 -16.09 6.35
C SER A 166 -26.79 -16.72 5.02
N PRO A 167 -27.98 -17.38 4.97
CA PRO A 167 -28.48 -18.03 3.74
C PRO A 167 -28.59 -17.10 2.53
N ASN A 168 -28.71 -15.78 2.77
CA ASN A 168 -28.84 -14.76 1.73
C ASN A 168 -27.55 -13.98 1.45
N TYR A 169 -26.40 -14.39 2.01
CA TYR A 169 -25.14 -13.66 1.84
C TYR A 169 -24.78 -13.51 0.36
N LEU A 170 -24.71 -14.62 -0.39
CA LEU A 170 -24.35 -14.61 -1.82
C LEU A 170 -25.37 -13.85 -2.69
N ASN A 171 -26.65 -13.83 -2.31
CA ASN A 171 -27.69 -13.08 -3.02
C ASN A 171 -27.52 -11.56 -2.89
N LYS A 172 -26.82 -11.09 -1.85
CA LYS A 172 -26.48 -9.67 -1.65
C LYS A 172 -25.22 -9.26 -2.43
N VAL A 173 -24.41 -10.21 -2.89
CA VAL A 173 -23.18 -9.94 -3.62
C VAL A 173 -23.50 -9.53 -5.05
N GLU A 174 -23.06 -8.33 -5.43
CA GLU A 174 -23.24 -7.80 -6.77
C GLU A 174 -22.50 -8.68 -7.80
N GLY A 175 -23.18 -9.05 -8.90
CA GLY A 175 -22.62 -9.94 -9.92
C GLY A 175 -22.92 -11.44 -9.73
N LEU A 176 -23.52 -11.84 -8.60
CA LEU A 176 -23.98 -13.22 -8.34
C LEU A 176 -25.50 -13.38 -8.38
N LYS A 177 -26.22 -12.36 -8.87
CA LYS A 177 -27.66 -12.47 -9.12
C LYS A 177 -27.91 -13.29 -10.37
N GLU A 178 -28.92 -14.15 -10.32
CA GLU A 178 -29.34 -14.95 -11.47
C GLU A 178 -29.73 -14.01 -12.62
N PRO A 179 -29.16 -14.19 -13.84
CA PRO A 179 -29.49 -13.35 -14.96
C PRO A 179 -30.93 -13.60 -15.39
N THR A 180 -31.70 -12.53 -15.61
CA THR A 180 -33.08 -12.66 -16.11
C THR A 180 -33.13 -12.75 -17.64
N VAL A 181 -34.22 -13.30 -18.16
CA VAL A 181 -34.49 -13.34 -19.61
C VAL A 181 -34.61 -11.91 -20.16
N GLU A 182 -35.22 -11.01 -19.40
CA GLU A 182 -35.44 -9.61 -19.74
C GLU A 182 -34.12 -8.83 -19.86
N GLU A 183 -33.18 -9.03 -18.93
CA GLU A 183 -31.83 -8.44 -19.03
C GLU A 183 -31.10 -8.97 -20.27
N SER A 184 -31.17 -10.28 -20.51
CA SER A 184 -30.56 -10.92 -21.67
C SER A 184 -31.12 -10.35 -22.99
N ARG A 185 -32.44 -10.14 -23.04
CA ARG A 185 -33.13 -9.49 -24.15
C ARG A 185 -32.66 -8.04 -24.33
N ARG A 186 -32.55 -7.27 -23.25
CA ARG A 186 -32.11 -5.86 -23.28
C ARG A 186 -30.71 -5.71 -23.84
N ASP A 187 -29.78 -6.58 -23.45
CA ASP A 187 -28.41 -6.60 -23.96
C ASP A 187 -28.38 -6.89 -25.47
N LEU A 188 -29.15 -7.89 -25.92
CA LEU A 188 -29.28 -8.21 -27.34
C LEU A 188 -29.95 -7.09 -28.14
N GLU A 189 -30.92 -6.36 -27.56
CA GLU A 189 -31.52 -5.19 -28.20
C GLU A 189 -30.52 -4.05 -28.39
N LEU A 190 -29.64 -3.82 -27.42
CA LEU A 190 -28.54 -2.85 -27.53
C LEU A 190 -27.54 -3.28 -28.61
N GLU A 191 -27.17 -4.56 -28.62
CA GLU A 191 -26.30 -5.13 -29.64
C GLU A 191 -26.92 -5.00 -31.04
N ALA A 192 -28.20 -5.33 -31.19
CA ALA A 192 -28.95 -5.22 -32.44
C ALA A 192 -29.05 -3.76 -32.91
N LYS A 193 -29.26 -2.80 -32.00
CA LYS A 193 -29.25 -1.35 -32.32
C LYS A 193 -27.89 -0.89 -32.84
N ASN A 194 -26.80 -1.44 -32.30
CA ASN A 194 -25.44 -1.11 -32.70
C ASN A 194 -25.05 -1.75 -34.03
N LYS A 195 -25.40 -3.02 -34.26
CA LYS A 195 -25.06 -3.78 -35.47
C LYS A 195 -25.97 -3.49 -36.65
N ILE A 196 -27.26 -3.23 -36.42
CA ILE A 196 -28.26 -3.03 -37.48
C ILE A 196 -28.58 -1.54 -37.60
N LYS A 197 -27.77 -0.84 -38.41
CA LYS A 197 -27.92 0.58 -38.76
C LYS A 197 -28.12 0.72 -40.28
N SER A 198 -29.35 0.47 -40.77
CA SER A 198 -29.70 0.72 -42.17
C SER A 198 -30.51 2.00 -42.34
N LEU A 199 -30.36 2.67 -43.49
CA LEU A 199 -31.13 3.85 -43.89
C LEU A 199 -32.62 3.54 -44.12
N LEU A 200 -32.97 2.27 -44.37
CA LEU A 200 -34.37 1.82 -44.48
C LEU A 200 -34.94 1.53 -43.09
N PHE A 201 -35.19 2.60 -42.33
CA PHE A 201 -35.58 2.54 -40.91
C PHE A 201 -36.80 1.67 -40.62
N TRP A 202 -37.72 1.53 -41.58
CA TRP A 202 -38.91 0.66 -41.48
C TRP A 202 -38.57 -0.85 -41.44
N ARG A 203 -37.43 -1.28 -41.99
CA ARG A 203 -36.95 -2.67 -41.92
C ARG A 203 -36.11 -2.95 -40.66
N ASN A 204 -35.54 -1.91 -40.05
CA ASN A 204 -34.66 -2.05 -38.89
C ASN A 204 -35.38 -2.64 -37.68
N LYS A 205 -36.63 -2.25 -37.42
CA LYS A 205 -37.41 -2.76 -36.28
C LYS A 205 -37.56 -4.29 -36.36
N ARG A 206 -38.11 -4.79 -37.47
CA ARG A 206 -38.31 -6.23 -37.72
C ARG A 206 -37.01 -7.01 -37.74
N ASN A 207 -35.94 -6.46 -38.31
CA ASN A 207 -34.64 -7.14 -38.37
C ASN A 207 -33.95 -7.22 -37.00
N ARG A 208 -34.11 -6.20 -36.14
CA ARG A 208 -33.63 -6.22 -34.75
C ARG A 208 -34.42 -7.20 -33.89
N GLU A 209 -35.75 -7.23 -34.04
CA GLU A 209 -36.60 -8.21 -33.36
C GLU A 209 -36.20 -9.65 -33.72
N LYS A 210 -36.05 -9.96 -35.02
CA LYS A 210 -35.55 -11.26 -35.47
C LYS A 210 -34.15 -11.61 -34.93
N PHE A 211 -33.24 -10.63 -34.89
CA PHE A 211 -31.90 -10.82 -34.34
C PHE A 211 -31.96 -11.23 -32.87
N VAL A 212 -32.73 -10.51 -32.06
CA VAL A 212 -32.91 -10.80 -30.63
C VAL A 212 -33.55 -12.17 -30.44
N GLU A 213 -34.66 -12.45 -31.15
CA GLU A 213 -35.44 -13.68 -30.98
C GLU A 213 -34.66 -14.94 -31.39
N SER A 214 -33.84 -14.85 -32.46
CA SER A 214 -32.99 -15.97 -32.90
C SER A 214 -31.83 -16.31 -31.96
N ARG A 215 -31.46 -15.40 -31.05
CA ARG A 215 -30.27 -15.53 -30.18
C ARG A 215 -30.59 -15.56 -28.70
N LEU A 216 -31.82 -15.21 -28.31
CA LEU A 216 -32.19 -15.00 -26.91
C LEU A 216 -31.98 -16.27 -26.07
N GLU A 217 -32.40 -17.43 -26.58
CA GLU A 217 -32.30 -18.70 -25.86
C GLU A 217 -30.83 -19.11 -25.64
N GLU A 218 -30.02 -19.11 -26.70
CA GLU A 218 -28.59 -19.44 -26.63
C GLU A 218 -27.84 -18.45 -25.73
N TYR A 219 -28.01 -17.14 -25.96
CA TYR A 219 -27.34 -16.09 -25.20
C TYR A 219 -27.73 -16.10 -23.72
N HIS A 220 -29.02 -16.30 -23.41
CA HIS A 220 -29.48 -16.43 -22.03
C HIS A 220 -28.93 -17.71 -21.38
N GLY A 221 -28.94 -18.84 -22.10
CA GLY A 221 -28.35 -20.10 -21.64
C GLY A 221 -26.87 -19.99 -21.29
N GLU A 222 -26.08 -19.30 -22.14
CA GLU A 222 -24.66 -19.02 -21.85
C GLU A 222 -24.48 -18.14 -20.61
N ARG A 223 -25.33 -17.12 -20.42
CA ARG A 223 -25.30 -16.27 -19.23
C ARG A 223 -25.63 -17.04 -17.97
N VAL A 224 -26.66 -17.88 -17.99
CA VAL A 224 -27.04 -18.74 -16.86
C VAL A 224 -25.91 -19.71 -16.54
N LYS A 225 -25.28 -20.32 -17.55
CA LYS A 225 -24.11 -21.19 -17.34
C LYS A 225 -22.97 -20.45 -16.65
N ARG A 226 -22.56 -19.29 -17.18
CA ARG A 226 -21.50 -18.46 -16.57
C ARG A 226 -21.85 -18.05 -15.14
N TRP A 227 -23.10 -17.69 -14.89
CA TRP A 227 -23.57 -17.38 -13.55
C TRP A 227 -23.46 -18.57 -12.60
N LYS A 228 -23.87 -19.78 -13.02
CA LYS A 228 -23.72 -21.01 -12.23
C LYS A 228 -22.26 -21.31 -11.90
N ASP A 229 -21.36 -21.17 -12.88
CA ASP A 229 -19.93 -21.37 -12.70
C ASP A 229 -19.37 -20.36 -11.67
N ASN A 230 -19.70 -19.07 -11.81
CA ASN A 230 -19.32 -18.02 -10.86
C ASN A 230 -19.90 -18.25 -9.46
N LEU A 231 -21.15 -18.72 -9.36
CA LEU A 231 -21.81 -19.00 -8.09
C LEU A 231 -21.12 -20.16 -7.37
N ALA A 232 -20.77 -21.23 -8.09
CA ALA A 232 -20.04 -22.37 -7.54
C ALA A 232 -18.65 -21.94 -7.04
N GLU A 233 -17.92 -21.15 -7.83
CA GLU A 233 -16.62 -20.60 -7.42
C GLU A 233 -16.75 -19.73 -6.16
N ALA A 234 -17.75 -18.85 -6.12
CA ALA A 234 -18.02 -18.00 -4.96
C ALA A 234 -18.38 -18.82 -3.70
N GLN A 235 -19.15 -19.90 -3.84
CA GLN A 235 -19.47 -20.81 -2.74
C GLN A 235 -18.22 -21.52 -2.21
N MET A 236 -17.34 -22.01 -3.09
CA MET A 236 -16.09 -22.65 -2.68
C MET A 236 -15.16 -21.66 -1.95
N ASN A 237 -15.03 -20.44 -2.49
CA ASN A 237 -14.24 -19.37 -1.85
C ASN A 237 -14.80 -19.00 -0.48
N LEU A 238 -16.12 -18.88 -0.36
CA LEU A 238 -16.80 -18.57 0.89
C LEU A 238 -16.59 -19.67 1.94
N GLN A 239 -16.68 -20.94 1.53
CA GLN A 239 -16.42 -22.07 2.43
C GLN A 239 -14.98 -22.06 2.96
N SER A 240 -13.99 -21.77 2.10
CA SER A 240 -12.60 -21.62 2.53
C SER A 240 -12.41 -20.44 3.49
N ILE A 241 -13.11 -19.33 3.28
CA ILE A 241 -13.11 -18.17 4.18
C ILE A 241 -13.66 -18.55 5.56
N ILE A 242 -14.81 -19.23 5.61
CA ILE A 242 -15.44 -19.71 6.85
C ILE A 242 -14.47 -20.59 7.63
N GLU A 243 -13.90 -21.61 6.97
CA GLU A 243 -12.97 -22.55 7.60
C GLU A 243 -11.77 -21.83 8.23
N ARG A 244 -11.18 -20.86 7.52
CA ARG A 244 -10.06 -20.07 8.04
C ARG A 244 -10.46 -19.22 9.25
N ILE A 245 -11.66 -18.63 9.26
CA ILE A 245 -12.16 -17.88 10.42
C ILE A 245 -12.35 -18.82 11.61
N GLU A 246 -12.93 -20.00 11.38
CA GLU A 246 -13.13 -20.99 12.45
C GLU A 246 -11.80 -21.50 13.04
N LEU A 247 -10.81 -21.79 12.20
CA LEU A 247 -9.46 -22.18 12.64
C LEU A 247 -8.77 -21.07 13.44
N SER A 248 -8.92 -19.82 12.98
CA SER A 248 -8.48 -18.62 13.68
C SER A 248 -9.15 -18.50 15.07
N LEU A 249 -10.48 -18.61 15.16
CA LEU A 249 -11.21 -18.56 16.44
C LEU A 249 -10.80 -19.69 17.40
N LYS A 250 -10.58 -20.90 16.88
CA LYS A 250 -10.13 -22.06 17.67
C LYS A 250 -8.68 -21.93 18.13
N GLY A 251 -7.89 -21.04 17.51
CA GLY A 251 -6.48 -20.91 17.78
C GLY A 251 -5.64 -22.09 17.29
N ASP A 252 -6.00 -22.66 16.15
CA ASP A 252 -5.29 -23.80 15.58
C ASP A 252 -3.81 -23.45 15.29
N THR A 253 -2.89 -24.21 15.89
CA THR A 253 -1.46 -23.92 15.86
C THR A 253 -0.88 -24.00 14.45
N GLN A 254 -1.30 -24.99 13.65
CA GLN A 254 -0.81 -25.15 12.29
C GLN A 254 -1.30 -23.99 11.42
N PHE A 255 -2.58 -23.65 11.52
CA PHE A 255 -3.17 -22.51 10.82
C PHE A 255 -2.48 -21.18 11.16
N ILE A 256 -2.23 -20.91 12.44
CA ILE A 256 -1.54 -19.68 12.87
C ILE A 256 -0.13 -19.63 12.30
N SER A 257 0.61 -20.74 12.38
CA SER A 257 1.99 -20.82 11.91
C SER A 257 2.08 -20.64 10.38
N GLU A 258 1.21 -21.30 9.62
CA GLU A 258 1.14 -21.16 8.16
C GLU A 258 0.67 -19.76 7.74
N SER A 259 -0.30 -19.19 8.47
CA SER A 259 -0.79 -17.83 8.21
C SER A 259 0.28 -16.79 8.47
N PHE A 260 1.08 -16.94 9.54
CA PHE A 260 2.18 -16.02 9.82
C PHE A 260 3.31 -16.16 8.80
N LYS A 261 3.68 -17.39 8.44
CA LYS A 261 4.66 -17.65 7.37
C LYS A 261 4.26 -16.96 6.07
N LYS A 262 3.01 -17.16 5.65
CA LYS A 262 2.49 -16.53 4.44
C LYS A 262 2.49 -15.00 4.55
N PHE A 263 2.13 -14.46 5.71
CA PHE A 263 2.22 -13.03 5.97
C PHE A 263 3.65 -12.52 5.76
N LEU A 264 4.67 -13.22 6.28
CA LEU A 264 6.07 -12.85 6.09
C LEU A 264 6.49 -12.91 4.61
N GLU A 265 6.08 -13.95 3.88
CA GLU A 265 6.36 -14.11 2.44
C GLU A 265 5.71 -13.00 1.57
N ASP A 266 4.49 -12.58 1.92
CA ASP A 266 3.73 -11.56 1.18
C ASP A 266 4.11 -10.11 1.59
N THR A 267 4.88 -9.93 2.68
CA THR A 267 5.19 -8.62 3.25
C THR A 267 6.27 -7.90 2.45
N GLU A 268 5.89 -6.78 1.81
CA GLU A 268 6.80 -5.89 1.08
C GLU A 268 7.15 -4.66 1.95
N LEU A 269 8.19 -4.77 2.79
CA LEU A 269 8.71 -3.65 3.60
C LEU A 269 9.97 -3.01 2.97
N PRO A 270 10.23 -1.73 3.26
CA PRO A 270 11.42 -1.02 2.77
C PRO A 270 12.72 -1.42 3.51
N VAL A 271 12.62 -2.30 4.51
CA VAL A 271 13.71 -2.87 5.31
C VAL A 271 13.76 -4.36 5.10
N ASP A 272 14.97 -4.91 5.18
CA ASP A 272 15.18 -6.33 5.29
C ASP A 272 15.12 -6.69 6.78
N PHE A 273 14.42 -7.77 7.10
CA PHE A 273 14.23 -8.27 8.47
C PHE A 273 13.94 -9.76 8.41
N TYR A 274 14.29 -10.48 9.46
CA TYR A 274 14.01 -11.90 9.61
C TYR A 274 13.33 -12.16 10.94
N VAL A 275 12.50 -13.20 10.97
CA VAL A 275 11.72 -13.53 12.16
C VAL A 275 11.83 -15.03 12.40
N ASP A 276 12.28 -15.39 13.59
CA ASP A 276 12.04 -16.70 14.17
C ASP A 276 10.87 -16.62 15.15
N TYR A 277 10.04 -17.66 15.20
CA TYR A 277 8.83 -17.63 15.99
C TYR A 277 8.32 -19.01 16.42
N ASP A 278 7.64 -19.02 17.57
CA ASP A 278 6.95 -20.19 18.11
C ASP A 278 5.61 -19.77 18.72
N PHE A 279 4.56 -20.54 18.46
CA PHE A 279 3.23 -20.30 19.04
C PHE A 279 2.82 -21.42 20.00
N SER A 280 2.66 -21.06 21.27
CA SER A 280 2.11 -21.95 22.28
C SER A 280 0.61 -21.71 22.43
N SER A 281 -0.20 -22.68 21.99
CA SER A 281 -1.66 -22.63 22.16
C SER A 281 -2.09 -22.79 23.62
N VAL A 282 -1.27 -23.46 24.45
CA VAL A 282 -1.51 -23.64 25.90
C VAL A 282 -1.29 -22.33 26.65
N GLU A 283 -0.17 -21.65 26.37
CA GLU A 283 0.14 -20.35 27.01
C GLU A 283 -0.56 -19.18 26.33
N ARG A 284 -1.10 -19.39 25.12
CA ARG A 284 -1.71 -18.35 24.27
C ARG A 284 -0.72 -17.23 23.93
N THR A 285 0.55 -17.60 23.80
CA THR A 285 1.69 -16.70 23.62
C THR A 285 2.37 -16.99 22.29
N MET A 286 2.59 -15.95 21.48
CA MET A 286 3.52 -15.99 20.36
C MET A 286 4.89 -15.48 20.83
N ARG A 287 5.94 -16.28 20.70
CA ARG A 287 7.33 -15.87 20.94
C ARG A 287 7.96 -15.51 19.61
N VAL A 288 8.69 -14.39 19.57
CA VAL A 288 9.20 -13.79 18.34
C VAL A 288 10.60 -13.25 18.57
N ASP A 289 11.56 -13.79 17.82
CA ASP A 289 12.90 -13.24 17.70
C ASP A 289 13.00 -12.51 16.36
N LEU A 290 13.24 -11.20 16.44
CA LEU A 290 13.26 -10.30 15.29
C LEU A 290 14.69 -9.82 15.01
N ASP A 291 15.21 -10.24 13.86
CA ASP A 291 16.41 -9.66 13.26
C ASP A 291 16.05 -8.30 12.66
N LEU A 292 16.64 -7.25 13.23
CA LEU A 292 16.36 -5.86 12.87
C LEU A 292 17.25 -5.42 11.70
N PRO A 293 16.81 -4.43 10.91
CA PRO A 293 17.71 -3.77 9.97
C PRO A 293 18.90 -3.15 10.70
N GLU A 294 19.98 -2.90 9.95
CA GLU A 294 21.16 -2.24 10.48
C GLU A 294 21.03 -0.72 10.43
N ILE A 295 21.73 -0.02 11.32
CA ILE A 295 21.68 1.46 11.34
C ILE A 295 22.25 2.06 10.05
N GLU A 296 23.17 1.34 9.39
CA GLU A 296 23.77 1.68 8.12
C GLU A 296 22.78 1.64 6.94
N ASP A 297 21.66 0.90 7.08
CA ASP A 297 20.63 0.81 6.05
C ASP A 297 19.74 2.07 5.97
N LEU A 298 19.81 2.92 7.01
CA LEU A 298 19.03 4.15 7.07
C LEU A 298 19.67 5.26 6.22
N PRO A 299 18.85 6.11 5.57
CA PRO A 299 19.37 7.24 4.80
C PRO A 299 20.21 8.19 5.66
N THR A 300 21.45 8.46 5.23
CA THR A 300 22.40 9.30 5.96
C THR A 300 22.25 10.80 5.69
N GLN A 301 21.50 11.15 4.64
CA GLN A 301 21.27 12.51 4.20
C GLN A 301 19.81 12.93 4.41
N LYS A 302 19.61 14.24 4.55
CA LYS A 302 18.29 14.88 4.57
C LYS A 302 18.30 16.12 3.71
N ALA A 303 17.14 16.45 3.16
CA ALA A 303 16.90 17.68 2.44
C ALA A 303 16.16 18.70 3.30
N ILE A 304 16.62 19.95 3.28
CA ILE A 304 16.01 21.08 4.00
C ILE A 304 15.91 22.26 3.03
N LEU A 305 14.82 23.00 3.09
CA LEU A 305 14.71 24.28 2.39
C LEU A 305 15.38 25.38 3.20
N THR A 306 16.27 26.14 2.58
CA THR A 306 16.83 27.34 3.19
C THR A 306 15.76 28.42 3.35
N SER A 307 16.05 29.45 4.14
CA SER A 307 15.23 30.68 4.22
C SER A 307 15.00 31.36 2.87
N THR A 308 15.81 31.03 1.85
CA THR A 308 15.71 31.50 0.46
C THR A 308 15.01 30.50 -0.47
N SER A 309 14.34 29.48 0.07
CA SER A 309 13.64 28.42 -0.68
C SER A 309 14.55 27.61 -1.63
N LYS A 310 15.85 27.57 -1.35
CA LYS A 310 16.79 26.69 -2.05
C LYS A 310 16.85 25.34 -1.35
N LEU A 311 16.92 24.27 -2.12
CA LEU A 311 17.13 22.93 -1.61
C LEU A 311 18.57 22.80 -1.08
N SER A 312 18.72 22.36 0.17
CA SER A 312 20.01 22.02 0.77
C SER A 312 19.98 20.57 1.25
N VAL A 313 20.81 19.73 0.63
CA VAL A 313 21.05 18.36 1.10
C VAL A 313 22.23 18.38 2.05
N ARG A 314 22.08 17.77 3.23
CA ARG A 314 23.12 17.73 4.27
C ARG A 314 23.13 16.37 4.95
N ASN A 315 24.29 15.97 5.47
CA ASN A 315 24.41 14.79 6.32
C ASN A 315 23.65 14.97 7.64
N LYS A 316 23.01 13.90 8.10
CA LYS A 316 22.37 13.84 9.42
C LYS A 316 23.42 13.77 10.52
N THR A 317 23.07 14.27 11.70
CA THR A 317 23.94 14.10 12.87
C THR A 317 23.86 12.67 13.39
N GLN A 318 24.88 12.22 14.13
CA GLN A 318 24.88 10.90 14.76
C GLN A 318 23.69 10.69 15.70
N LYS A 319 23.27 11.75 16.42
CA LYS A 319 22.08 11.69 17.26
C LYS A 319 20.81 11.44 16.44
N GLN A 320 20.66 12.13 15.30
CA GLN A 320 19.49 11.96 14.42
C GLN A 320 19.41 10.57 13.82
N LEU A 321 20.54 10.02 13.36
CA LEU A 321 20.57 8.65 12.84
C LEU A 321 20.15 7.62 13.89
N LYS A 322 20.67 7.76 15.12
CA LYS A 322 20.32 6.88 16.24
C LYS A 322 18.85 6.99 16.65
N GLU A 323 18.31 8.21 16.64
CA GLU A 323 16.90 8.46 16.94
C GLU A 323 15.96 7.84 15.88
N GLU A 324 16.25 8.08 14.61
CA GLU A 324 15.50 7.49 13.50
C GLU A 324 15.62 5.96 13.49
N TYR A 325 16.80 5.41 13.81
CA TYR A 325 17.01 3.98 13.94
C TYR A 325 16.20 3.37 15.08
N ALA A 326 16.27 3.93 16.29
CA ALA A 326 15.50 3.45 17.44
C ALA A 326 14.00 3.47 17.15
N ARG A 327 13.52 4.51 16.47
CA ARG A 327 12.13 4.63 16.04
C ARG A 327 11.73 3.57 15.00
N CYS A 328 12.59 3.33 14.01
CA CYS A 328 12.38 2.29 13.00
C CYS A 328 12.34 0.90 13.63
N ALA A 329 13.34 0.56 14.45
CA ALA A 329 13.47 -0.74 15.09
C ALA A 329 12.28 -1.06 16.01
N ILE A 330 11.97 -0.19 16.96
CA ILE A 330 10.83 -0.40 17.88
C ILE A 330 9.50 -0.35 17.11
N GLY A 331 9.40 0.55 16.11
CA GLY A 331 8.23 0.64 15.24
C GLY A 331 7.96 -0.65 14.45
N LEU A 332 9.00 -1.36 14.01
CA LEU A 332 8.87 -2.66 13.36
C LEU A 332 8.31 -3.71 14.34
N GLY A 333 8.76 -3.70 15.60
CA GLY A 333 8.18 -4.53 16.66
C GLY A 333 6.68 -4.30 16.85
N PHE A 334 6.23 -3.03 16.92
CA PHE A 334 4.80 -2.69 16.97
C PHE A 334 4.04 -3.14 15.72
N TYR A 335 4.62 -2.96 14.53
CA TYR A 335 4.03 -3.40 13.26
C TYR A 335 3.78 -4.91 13.25
N LEU A 336 4.80 -5.70 13.62
CA LEU A 336 4.67 -7.15 13.66
C LEU A 336 3.67 -7.59 14.74
N ALA A 337 3.73 -7.02 15.94
CA ALA A 337 2.79 -7.35 17.02
C ALA A 337 1.33 -7.17 16.59
N CYS A 338 0.99 -6.05 15.94
CA CYS A 338 -0.38 -5.82 15.45
C CYS A 338 -0.82 -6.83 14.39
N ASN A 339 0.06 -7.22 13.47
CA ASN A 339 -0.26 -8.21 12.44
C ASN A 339 -0.41 -9.62 13.06
N ILE A 340 0.47 -9.99 13.98
CA ILE A 340 0.43 -11.28 14.69
C ILE A 340 -0.87 -11.44 15.49
N PHE A 341 -1.27 -10.44 16.28
CA PHE A 341 -2.53 -10.50 17.01
C PHE A 341 -3.74 -10.68 16.09
N ASN A 342 -3.66 -10.23 14.84
CA ASN A 342 -4.77 -10.37 13.91
C ASN A 342 -4.87 -11.76 13.27
N LEU A 343 -3.81 -12.57 13.31
CA LEU A 343 -3.85 -13.97 12.85
C LEU A 343 -4.91 -14.80 13.56
N SER A 344 -5.02 -14.60 14.87
CA SER A 344 -5.97 -15.30 15.73
C SER A 344 -6.28 -14.52 17.01
N PRO A 345 -7.55 -14.36 17.40
CA PRO A 345 -7.93 -13.87 18.73
C PRO A 345 -7.46 -14.75 19.89
N SER A 346 -7.07 -16.00 19.61
CA SER A 346 -6.49 -16.90 20.62
C SER A 346 -5.15 -16.42 21.14
N ILE A 347 -4.39 -15.64 20.37
CA ILE A 347 -3.11 -15.05 20.78
C ILE A 347 -3.40 -13.92 21.76
N GLU A 348 -3.10 -14.09 23.04
CA GLU A 348 -3.35 -13.08 24.08
C GLU A 348 -2.10 -12.24 24.37
N VAL A 349 -0.93 -12.86 24.22
CA VAL A 349 0.38 -12.25 24.50
C VAL A 349 1.35 -12.48 23.34
N ILE A 350 2.22 -11.50 23.09
CA ILE A 350 3.37 -11.63 22.20
C ILE A 350 4.62 -11.23 22.97
N ASP A 351 5.55 -12.18 23.07
CA ASP A 351 6.88 -11.98 23.64
C ASP A 351 7.84 -11.74 22.49
N LEU A 352 8.23 -10.48 22.25
CA LEU A 352 9.02 -10.07 21.10
C LEU A 352 10.37 -9.48 21.53
N SER A 353 11.46 -10.09 21.06
CA SER A 353 12.82 -9.63 21.29
C SER A 353 13.48 -9.24 19.97
N GLY A 354 14.05 -8.03 19.91
CA GLY A 354 14.70 -7.51 18.71
C GLY A 354 16.22 -7.49 18.87
N TYR A 355 16.96 -8.01 17.89
CA TYR A 355 18.41 -8.04 17.86
C TYR A 355 18.98 -7.47 16.55
N THR A 356 20.27 -7.16 16.56
CA THR A 356 21.06 -6.64 15.43
C THR A 356 22.42 -7.33 15.43
N GLN A 357 23.01 -7.50 14.26
CA GLN A 357 24.31 -8.16 14.10
C GLN A 357 25.43 -7.14 14.26
N ARG A 358 26.24 -7.29 15.31
CA ARG A 358 27.32 -6.35 15.60
C ARG A 358 28.64 -7.06 15.79
N ILE A 359 29.70 -6.42 15.31
CA ILE A 359 31.06 -6.93 15.52
C ILE A 359 31.41 -6.77 17.01
N SER A 360 31.62 -7.90 17.67
CA SER A 360 32.08 -7.96 19.03
C SER A 360 33.52 -7.48 19.13
N LYS A 361 33.75 -6.47 19.96
CA LYS A 361 35.12 -5.95 20.19
C LYS A 361 36.03 -6.95 20.91
N LYS A 362 35.45 -7.99 21.52
CA LYS A 362 36.18 -9.03 22.25
C LYS A 362 36.68 -10.12 21.31
N THR A 363 35.85 -10.57 20.38
CA THR A 363 36.12 -11.74 19.52
C THR A 363 36.44 -11.34 18.07
N GLY A 364 36.01 -10.15 17.63
CA GLY A 364 36.11 -9.71 16.24
C GLY A 364 35.05 -10.32 15.31
N ASN A 365 34.17 -11.17 15.84
CA ASN A 365 33.11 -11.84 15.09
C ASN A 365 31.80 -11.03 15.17
N GLU A 366 30.93 -11.24 14.19
CA GLU A 366 29.53 -10.81 14.28
C GLU A 366 28.82 -11.65 15.35
N GLU A 367 28.19 -10.95 16.29
CA GLU A 367 27.41 -11.53 17.38
C GLU A 367 26.04 -10.85 17.40
N ASP A 368 24.99 -11.64 17.62
CA ASP A 368 23.62 -11.14 17.77
C ASP A 368 23.52 -10.37 19.10
N GLN A 369 23.18 -9.08 19.01
CA GLN A 369 22.98 -8.22 20.17
C GLN A 369 21.52 -7.81 20.28
N TYR A 370 20.82 -8.37 21.27
CA TYR A 370 19.47 -7.95 21.61
C TYR A 370 19.47 -6.49 22.11
N VAL A 371 18.60 -5.67 21.55
CA VAL A 371 18.50 -4.23 21.84
C VAL A 371 17.22 -3.83 22.54
N TYR A 372 16.16 -4.65 22.43
CA TYR A 372 14.95 -4.52 23.21
C TYR A 372 14.23 -5.86 23.34
N SER A 373 13.39 -5.98 24.37
CA SER A 373 12.51 -7.13 24.59
C SER A 373 11.19 -6.62 25.17
N ILE A 374 10.05 -6.95 24.56
CA ILE A 374 8.73 -6.37 24.86
C ILE A 374 7.69 -7.48 24.92
N ARG A 375 6.94 -7.54 26.03
CA ARG A 375 5.74 -8.36 26.17
C ARG A 375 4.52 -7.52 25.83
N PHE A 376 3.96 -7.70 24.64
CA PHE A 376 2.71 -7.08 24.24
C PHE A 376 1.53 -7.92 24.72
N ASP A 377 0.55 -7.30 25.36
CA ASP A 377 -0.76 -7.89 25.61
C ASP A 377 -1.80 -7.29 24.64
N ARG A 378 -2.74 -8.14 24.22
CA ARG A 378 -3.78 -7.76 23.24
C ARG A 378 -4.61 -6.56 23.69
N GLU A 379 -4.96 -6.50 24.98
CA GLU A 379 -5.86 -5.48 25.50
C GLU A 379 -5.23 -4.09 25.44
N THR A 380 -3.98 -3.96 25.87
CA THR A 380 -3.24 -2.71 25.86
C THR A 380 -2.96 -2.26 24.44
N ILE A 381 -2.49 -3.15 23.55
CA ILE A 381 -2.15 -2.77 22.17
C ILE A 381 -3.39 -2.33 21.36
N ALA A 382 -4.57 -2.90 21.64
CA ALA A 382 -5.83 -2.55 20.98
C ALA A 382 -6.29 -1.12 21.31
N LYS A 383 -5.85 -0.57 22.45
CA LYS A 383 -6.16 0.81 22.89
C LYS A 383 -5.19 1.85 22.33
N ILE A 384 -4.07 1.42 21.74
CA ILE A 384 -3.04 2.33 21.21
C ILE A 384 -3.47 2.87 19.84
N ASN A 385 -3.43 4.20 19.70
CA ASN A 385 -3.61 4.87 18.41
C ASN A 385 -2.29 4.89 17.62
N MET A 386 -2.08 3.88 16.77
CA MET A 386 -0.87 3.70 15.99
C MET A 386 -0.52 4.88 15.06
N ASP A 387 -1.48 5.71 14.65
CA ASP A 387 -1.18 6.87 13.80
C ASP A 387 -0.42 7.98 14.54
N MET A 388 -0.59 8.03 15.87
CA MET A 388 -0.17 9.16 16.71
C MET A 388 0.93 8.82 17.70
N ILE A 389 1.37 7.56 17.78
CA ILE A 389 2.39 7.17 18.77
C ILE A 389 3.81 7.62 18.40
N GLU A 390 4.61 7.76 19.46
CA GLU A 390 6.06 7.68 19.40
C GLU A 390 6.50 6.30 19.88
N PRO A 391 7.05 5.40 19.03
CA PRO A 391 7.39 4.03 19.43
C PRO A 391 8.31 3.94 20.66
N THR A 392 9.32 4.82 20.75
CA THR A 392 10.27 4.84 21.89
C THR A 392 9.62 5.22 23.22
N GLU A 393 8.44 5.85 23.18
CA GLU A 393 7.65 6.20 24.37
C GLU A 393 6.50 5.21 24.57
N ALA A 394 5.86 4.76 23.50
CA ALA A 394 4.74 3.83 23.53
C ALA A 394 5.11 2.46 24.11
N ILE A 395 6.37 2.04 23.95
CA ILE A 395 6.92 0.83 24.58
C ILE A 395 6.70 0.81 26.11
N LYS A 396 6.63 1.99 26.75
CA LYS A 396 6.44 2.11 28.21
C LYS A 396 5.07 1.68 28.71
N ASN A 397 4.10 1.49 27.82
CA ASN A 397 2.79 0.91 28.17
C ASN A 397 2.87 -0.59 28.45
N PHE A 398 3.97 -1.25 28.09
CA PHE A 398 4.12 -2.69 28.16
C PHE A 398 5.20 -3.10 29.15
N HIS A 399 5.20 -4.36 29.57
CA HIS A 399 6.34 -4.94 30.26
C HIS A 399 7.49 -5.10 29.25
N HIS A 400 8.58 -4.37 29.46
CA HIS A 400 9.67 -4.27 28.49
C HIS A 400 11.03 -4.13 29.17
N ARG A 401 12.08 -4.43 28.41
CA ARG A 401 13.47 -4.18 28.73
C ARG A 401 14.14 -3.53 27.52
N ILE A 402 14.81 -2.40 27.76
CA ILE A 402 15.51 -1.63 26.74
C ILE A 402 16.58 -0.76 27.42
N ASP A 403 17.78 -0.66 26.85
CA ASP A 403 18.80 0.33 27.24
C ASP A 403 18.94 1.38 26.13
N LEU A 404 18.03 2.37 26.16
CA LEU A 404 18.02 3.52 25.27
C LEU A 404 18.61 4.74 25.97
N THR A 405 19.78 5.18 25.51
CA THR A 405 20.45 6.36 26.07
C THR A 405 19.77 7.68 25.68
N LYS A 406 20.11 8.79 26.35
CA LYS A 406 19.66 10.16 25.98
C LYS A 406 20.08 10.61 24.58
N THR A 407 21.04 9.93 23.96
CA THR A 407 21.50 10.16 22.59
C THR A 407 20.92 9.13 21.60
N TYR A 408 19.87 8.41 22.02
CA TYR A 408 19.15 7.38 21.27
C TYR A 408 19.99 6.15 20.88
N GLN A 409 21.16 5.96 21.48
CA GLN A 409 21.89 4.71 21.30
C GLN A 409 21.15 3.56 21.98
N LEU A 410 20.79 2.55 21.19
CA LEU A 410 20.30 1.24 21.63
C LEU A 410 21.49 0.34 21.99
N ARG A 411 21.63 0.03 23.28
CA ARG A 411 22.66 -0.86 23.80
C ARG A 411 22.15 -2.29 23.95
N GLU A 412 23.10 -3.20 24.02
CA GLU A 412 22.85 -4.61 24.26
C GLU A 412 22.14 -4.83 25.60
N ILE A 413 21.18 -5.74 25.61
CA ILE A 413 20.45 -6.21 26.78
C ILE A 413 20.42 -7.74 26.79
N GLU A 414 20.16 -8.33 27.95
CA GLU A 414 19.65 -9.71 28.01
C GLU A 414 18.13 -9.66 27.79
N PRO A 415 17.53 -10.47 26.90
CA PRO A 415 16.08 -10.49 26.69
C PRO A 415 15.31 -10.96 27.95
N LEU A 416 14.01 -10.67 28.00
CA LEU A 416 13.14 -11.02 29.15
C LEU A 416 12.68 -12.48 29.16
N PHE A 417 12.65 -13.11 28.00
CA PHE A 417 12.07 -14.42 27.73
C PHE A 417 12.87 -15.13 26.64
#